data_AF-A0A7T3FW49-F1
#
_entry.id   AF-A0A7T3FW49-F1
#
_cell.length_a   1.000
_cell.length_b   1.000
_cell.length_c   1.000
_cell.angle_alpha   90.00
_cell.angle_beta   90.00
_cell.angle_gamma   90.00
#
_symmetry.space_group_name_H-M   'P 1'
#
loop_
_entity.id
_entity.type
_entity.pdbx_description
1 polymer ?
#
loop_
_entity_poly.entity_id
_entity_poly.type
_entity_poly.pdbx_seq_one_letter_code
_entity_poly.pdbx_strand_id
1 'polypeptide(L)'
;MTSPRRSFLRRSAAALLAGATAGCLSDDTTATDGPGGAGTDTDAKTDATVTGTPSQTPTDTATATDSPTPTETATPSPDGLGNADYAEWLPAPAAFDRDGYRFTSIAPRDVLDRESDLGDGATEGLRGDPSVPGIDSYADAAAFHRIRPGVLVFEADLDRETVAEDLRGRGLTEVTTREGFAVFTGDRGAAALAESAIVLSLGASDPDAARSVVEAVVDAKAGAGPRYVDESDDCERLTAAIGSAHLVSGRTYAAEARLEGAVAGGIGIEVGETETRVKAPAVFPENEVDEAALAEWAADADVFYGQEPTTAVDGRVATAKASIPSAEVTTFGTGSFPGSSRTAPRTPQAIFGFEHDPTGDGVGILEITHEGGDSIARSELYIRGAGFASVEGVDQTAAGQWQGTASGDDEAVVAGDRVEVGVASGYEINVVWESADGGVSATLATNERPDA
;
A
#
# COMPACT_ATOMS: atom_id res chain seq x y z
N MET A 1 41.31 26.79 39.13
CA MET A 1 39.91 26.44 39.48
C MET A 1 39.45 25.45 38.43
N THR A 2 39.19 24.24 38.89
CA THR A 2 39.03 23.02 38.09
C THR A 2 37.59 22.56 38.31
N SER A 3 36.83 22.29 37.25
CA SER A 3 35.51 21.65 37.36
C SER A 3 35.52 20.31 36.62
N PRO A 4 34.80 19.28 37.12
CA PRO A 4 35.16 17.89 36.95
C PRO A 4 34.42 17.17 35.80
N ARG A 5 35.00 16.04 35.40
CA ARG A 5 34.50 15.04 34.47
C ARG A 5 33.57 14.01 35.15
N ARG A 6 32.87 13.25 34.28
CA ARG A 6 32.28 11.89 34.43
C ARG A 6 30.85 11.86 34.99
N SER A 7 29.93 11.02 34.54
CA SER A 7 29.87 9.96 33.52
C SER A 7 28.46 9.33 33.59
N PHE A 8 28.16 8.41 32.66
CA PHE A 8 27.03 7.47 32.61
C PHE A 8 25.77 7.95 31.89
N LEU A 9 25.64 7.52 30.63
CA LEU A 9 24.47 6.79 30.17
C LEU A 9 24.92 5.74 29.15
N ARG A 10 25.23 4.55 29.71
CA ARG A 10 25.19 3.26 29.01
C ARG A 10 23.82 2.69 29.33
N ARG A 11 22.94 2.56 28.34
CA ARG A 11 21.85 1.56 28.16
C ARG A 11 20.75 2.18 27.29
N SER A 12 20.89 1.99 25.99
CA SER A 12 19.78 1.97 25.04
C SER A 12 20.25 1.14 23.84
N ALA A 13 20.05 -0.17 23.95
CA ALA A 13 20.19 -1.10 22.84
C ALA A 13 18.77 -1.56 22.47
N ALA A 14 18.53 -1.70 21.17
CA ALA A 14 17.32 -2.22 20.52
C ALA A 14 16.09 -1.29 20.50
N ALA A 15 16.08 -0.36 19.55
CA ALA A 15 14.87 0.16 18.87
C ALA A 15 15.33 1.09 17.74
N LEU A 16 15.85 0.53 16.64
CA LEU A 16 16.06 1.26 15.39
C LEU A 16 15.30 0.47 14.32
N LEU A 17 14.32 1.14 13.71
CA LEU A 17 13.36 0.68 12.68
C LEU A 17 11.94 0.28 13.13
N ALA A 18 11.34 1.00 14.09
CA ALA A 18 9.89 0.89 14.37
C ALA A 18 9.15 2.24 14.42
N GLY A 19 9.71 3.32 13.85
CA GLY A 19 9.08 4.64 13.93
C GLY A 19 9.27 5.43 12.64
N ALA A 20 8.17 6.00 12.16
CA ALA A 20 7.99 6.87 10.98
C ALA A 20 7.73 6.17 9.62
N THR A 21 6.69 5.34 9.54
CA THR A 21 5.82 5.17 8.33
C THR A 21 4.38 4.80 8.73
N ALA A 22 3.90 5.29 9.88
CA ALA A 22 2.52 5.07 10.32
C ALA A 22 1.59 5.93 9.47
N GLY A 23 0.92 5.31 8.49
CA GLY A 23 -0.11 5.92 7.64
C GLY A 23 -0.25 5.23 6.30
N CYS A 24 0.84 5.03 5.56
CA CYS A 24 0.79 4.49 4.18
C CYS A 24 1.42 3.11 3.99
N LEU A 25 2.16 2.55 4.96
CA LEU A 25 3.08 1.43 4.69
C LEU A 25 3.19 0.39 5.83
N SER A 26 2.08 -0.02 6.45
CA SER A 26 2.10 -1.13 7.43
C SER A 26 1.99 -2.51 6.73
N ASP A 27 2.99 -3.39 6.90
CA ASP A 27 2.98 -4.82 6.52
C ASP A 27 3.70 -5.59 7.63
N ASP A 28 3.02 -6.50 8.34
CA ASP A 28 3.68 -7.57 9.10
C ASP A 28 2.83 -8.85 9.11
N THR A 29 3.42 -9.93 8.61
CA THR A 29 3.41 -11.30 9.17
C THR A 29 3.75 -12.35 8.11
N THR A 30 4.58 -13.29 8.53
CA THR A 30 5.18 -14.40 7.79
C THR A 30 4.31 -15.65 7.86
N ALA A 31 4.10 -16.35 6.74
CA ALA A 31 3.63 -17.74 6.75
C ALA A 31 4.38 -18.57 5.70
N THR A 32 4.90 -19.70 6.19
CA THR A 32 5.76 -20.70 5.54
C THR A 32 4.97 -21.74 4.75
N ASP A 33 5.43 -22.07 3.54
CA ASP A 33 4.91 -23.16 2.70
C ASP A 33 5.42 -24.55 3.12
N GLY A 34 4.60 -25.56 2.83
CA GLY A 34 4.95 -26.98 2.82
C GLY A 34 4.21 -27.72 1.69
N PRO A 35 4.84 -28.62 0.90
CA PRO A 35 4.41 -28.89 -0.47
C PRO A 35 3.72 -30.26 -0.68
N GLY A 36 3.02 -30.38 -1.82
CA GLY A 36 3.03 -31.60 -2.64
C GLY A 36 1.70 -32.05 -3.24
N GLY A 37 1.72 -32.41 -4.53
CA GLY A 37 0.76 -33.37 -5.08
C GLY A 37 0.49 -33.32 -6.59
N ALA A 38 1.26 -34.08 -7.36
CA ALA A 38 1.23 -34.25 -8.81
C ALA A 38 -0.05 -34.87 -9.44
N GLY A 39 -0.31 -34.49 -10.71
CA GLY A 39 -0.78 -35.34 -11.83
C GLY A 39 -2.29 -35.66 -11.88
N THR A 40 -2.95 -35.82 -13.04
CA THR A 40 -2.52 -36.26 -14.38
C THR A 40 -3.64 -35.98 -15.41
N ASP A 41 -3.23 -35.76 -16.67
CA ASP A 41 -3.81 -36.08 -17.98
C ASP A 41 -5.34 -36.27 -18.15
N THR A 42 -5.91 -35.69 -19.21
CA THR A 42 -6.58 -36.46 -20.30
C THR A 42 -6.79 -35.60 -21.56
N ASP A 43 -6.23 -36.09 -22.67
CA ASP A 43 -6.49 -35.74 -24.07
C ASP A 43 -7.96 -35.82 -24.51
N ALA A 44 -8.42 -34.90 -25.39
CA ALA A 44 -9.32 -35.25 -26.51
C ALA A 44 -9.45 -34.13 -27.57
N LYS A 45 -8.53 -34.15 -28.54
CA LYS A 45 -8.74 -34.15 -30.00
C LYS A 45 -10.04 -33.58 -30.60
N THR A 46 -9.88 -32.41 -31.23
CA THR A 46 -10.20 -32.03 -32.62
C THR A 46 -11.32 -32.76 -33.37
N ASP A 47 -12.27 -32.00 -33.92
CA ASP A 47 -12.64 -32.18 -35.33
C ASP A 47 -13.05 -30.85 -35.99
N ALA A 48 -12.42 -30.58 -37.13
CA ALA A 48 -12.64 -29.42 -37.97
C ALA A 48 -13.64 -29.76 -39.08
N THR A 49 -14.42 -28.77 -39.53
CA THR A 49 -14.95 -28.81 -40.90
C THR A 49 -14.93 -27.41 -41.50
N VAL A 50 -14.07 -27.28 -42.50
CA VAL A 50 -13.91 -26.14 -43.41
C VAL A 50 -14.98 -26.22 -44.50
N THR A 51 -15.53 -25.07 -44.92
CA THR A 51 -16.03 -24.90 -46.28
C THR A 51 -15.78 -23.45 -46.73
N GLY A 52 -15.00 -23.29 -47.81
CA GLY A 52 -14.62 -22.02 -48.42
C GLY A 52 -15.77 -21.29 -49.14
N THR A 53 -15.74 -19.94 -49.16
CA THR A 53 -15.21 -19.06 -50.25
C THR A 53 -16.28 -18.83 -51.36
N PRO A 54 -16.46 -17.64 -52.02
CA PRO A 54 -15.56 -16.47 -52.13
C PRO A 54 -16.19 -15.05 -52.10
N SER A 55 -15.29 -14.05 -51.99
CA SER A 55 -15.21 -12.78 -52.75
C SER A 55 -16.34 -11.73 -52.70
N GLN A 56 -16.02 -10.51 -52.27
CA GLN A 56 -15.69 -9.37 -53.15
C GLN A 56 -15.41 -8.10 -52.34
N THR A 57 -14.34 -7.40 -52.72
CA THR A 57 -14.02 -6.02 -52.31
C THR A 57 -14.79 -5.03 -53.17
N PRO A 58 -15.29 -3.94 -52.59
CA PRO A 58 -15.31 -2.66 -53.29
C PRO A 58 -14.55 -1.58 -52.52
N THR A 59 -13.66 -0.92 -53.26
CA THR A 59 -13.10 0.40 -52.97
C THR A 59 -14.21 1.43 -53.17
N ASP A 60 -14.45 2.30 -52.18
CA ASP A 60 -15.08 3.59 -52.44
C ASP A 60 -14.42 4.71 -51.62
N THR A 61 -14.10 5.78 -52.34
CA THR A 61 -13.55 7.05 -51.88
C THR A 61 -14.69 8.05 -51.77
N ALA A 62 -14.91 8.67 -50.61
CA ALA A 62 -15.61 9.96 -50.54
C ALA A 62 -15.40 10.71 -49.20
N THR A 63 -14.81 11.90 -49.34
CA THR A 63 -15.25 13.19 -48.77
C THR A 63 -15.27 13.41 -47.26
N ALA A 64 -14.33 14.28 -46.83
CA ALA A 64 -14.23 14.90 -45.52
C ALA A 64 -15.51 15.67 -45.12
N THR A 65 -15.92 15.49 -43.87
CA THR A 65 -16.84 16.37 -43.15
C THR A 65 -16.11 16.84 -41.90
N ASP A 66 -15.88 18.16 -41.80
CA ASP A 66 -15.32 18.81 -40.62
C ASP A 66 -16.19 18.53 -39.39
N SER A 67 -15.64 17.79 -38.43
CA SER A 67 -16.16 17.71 -37.05
C SER A 67 -15.33 18.61 -36.14
N PRO A 68 -15.97 19.31 -35.18
CA PRO A 68 -15.30 20.28 -34.33
C PRO A 68 -14.21 19.60 -33.48
N THR A 69 -13.05 20.25 -33.43
CA THR A 69 -11.90 19.92 -32.58
C THR A 69 -12.34 19.69 -31.14
N PRO A 70 -12.16 18.48 -30.57
CA PRO A 70 -12.26 18.32 -29.13
C PRO A 70 -11.14 19.12 -28.48
N THR A 71 -11.47 19.90 -27.46
CA THR A 71 -10.48 20.47 -26.55
C THR A 71 -9.70 19.32 -25.94
N GLU A 72 -8.46 19.12 -26.40
CA GLU A 72 -7.50 18.26 -25.73
C GLU A 72 -7.22 18.86 -24.36
N THR A 73 -7.91 18.36 -23.34
CA THR A 73 -7.36 18.36 -21.98
C THR A 73 -6.06 17.58 -22.09
N ALA A 74 -4.92 18.28 -22.05
CA ALA A 74 -3.61 17.67 -22.07
C ALA A 74 -3.54 16.66 -20.92
N THR A 75 -3.61 15.37 -21.27
CA THR A 75 -3.30 14.30 -20.32
C THR A 75 -1.79 14.36 -20.12
N PRO A 76 -1.26 14.46 -18.88
CA PRO A 76 0.17 14.42 -18.66
C PRO A 76 0.74 13.14 -19.30
N SER A 77 1.86 13.27 -20.01
CA SER A 77 2.49 12.12 -20.66
C SER A 77 3.07 11.21 -19.57
N PRO A 78 2.63 9.94 -19.45
CA PRO A 78 3.05 9.03 -18.38
C PRO A 78 4.55 8.69 -18.40
N ASP A 79 5.26 9.00 -19.50
CA ASP A 79 6.71 8.82 -19.67
C ASP A 79 7.57 9.89 -18.95
N GLY A 80 6.94 10.86 -18.25
CA GLY A 80 7.63 11.92 -17.53
C GLY A 80 7.75 11.73 -16.01
N LEU A 81 7.16 10.67 -15.46
CA LEU A 81 7.18 10.41 -14.01
C LEU A 81 8.57 9.94 -13.56
N GLY A 82 8.99 10.40 -12.38
CA GLY A 82 10.30 10.05 -11.83
C GLY A 82 10.53 8.55 -11.65
N ASN A 83 9.46 7.76 -11.56
CA ASN A 83 9.51 6.32 -11.36
C ASN A 83 9.16 5.48 -12.62
N ALA A 84 9.11 6.07 -13.81
CA ALA A 84 8.73 5.35 -15.04
C ALA A 84 9.59 4.08 -15.29
N ASP A 85 10.87 4.12 -14.93
CA ASP A 85 11.83 3.02 -15.12
C ASP A 85 11.94 2.07 -13.90
N TYR A 86 10.93 1.99 -13.04
CA TYR A 86 10.97 1.19 -11.81
C TYR A 86 11.34 -0.29 -12.04
N ALA A 87 10.92 -0.85 -13.19
CA ALA A 87 11.16 -2.25 -13.52
C ALA A 87 12.66 -2.56 -13.71
N GLU A 88 13.47 -1.56 -14.06
CA GLU A 88 14.92 -1.74 -14.21
C GLU A 88 15.62 -2.03 -12.88
N TRP A 89 15.05 -1.58 -11.77
CA TRP A 89 15.58 -1.80 -10.43
C TRP A 89 15.24 -3.17 -9.85
N LEU A 90 14.46 -3.99 -10.56
CA LEU A 90 13.93 -5.27 -10.06
C LEU A 90 14.87 -6.42 -10.46
N PRO A 91 15.74 -6.92 -9.56
CA PRO A 91 16.55 -8.11 -9.85
C PRO A 91 15.69 -9.36 -9.95
N ALA A 92 16.18 -10.39 -10.63
CA ALA A 92 15.48 -11.67 -10.68
C ALA A 92 15.21 -12.24 -9.25
N PRO A 93 14.06 -12.90 -9.01
CA PRO A 93 13.70 -13.42 -7.69
C PRO A 93 14.73 -14.38 -7.05
N ALA A 94 15.48 -15.09 -7.89
CA ALA A 94 16.58 -15.96 -7.46
C ALA A 94 17.67 -15.22 -6.67
N ALA A 95 17.83 -13.89 -6.86
CA ALA A 95 18.75 -13.07 -6.06
C ALA A 95 18.35 -12.99 -4.57
N PHE A 96 17.10 -13.35 -4.24
CA PHE A 96 16.57 -13.37 -2.88
C PHE A 96 16.20 -14.78 -2.40
N ASP A 97 16.58 -15.82 -3.14
CA ASP A 97 16.15 -17.21 -2.92
C ASP A 97 14.62 -17.34 -2.85
N ARG A 98 13.90 -16.71 -3.79
CA ARG A 98 12.43 -16.72 -3.87
C ARG A 98 11.96 -17.01 -5.30
N ASP A 99 10.74 -17.50 -5.41
CA ASP A 99 10.05 -17.67 -6.70
C ASP A 99 9.38 -16.38 -7.19
N GLY A 100 9.17 -15.42 -6.28
CA GLY A 100 8.63 -14.11 -6.58
C GLY A 100 8.63 -13.20 -5.36
N TYR A 101 8.47 -11.90 -5.58
CA TYR A 101 8.43 -10.93 -4.50
C TYR A 101 7.52 -9.75 -4.82
N ARG A 102 7.16 -9.00 -3.78
CA ARG A 102 6.41 -7.74 -3.91
C ARG A 102 7.36 -6.58 -4.13
N PHE A 103 7.03 -5.75 -5.09
CA PHE A 103 7.64 -4.45 -5.31
C PHE A 103 6.60 -3.34 -5.18
N THR A 104 7.06 -2.17 -4.74
CA THR A 104 6.30 -0.93 -4.73
C THR A 104 7.21 0.17 -5.25
N SER A 105 6.69 1.03 -6.09
CA SER A 105 7.38 2.21 -6.61
C SER A 105 6.46 3.41 -6.50
N ILE A 106 7.01 4.54 -6.07
CA ILE A 106 6.29 5.80 -5.91
C ILE A 106 7.16 6.89 -6.52
N ALA A 107 6.54 7.89 -7.15
CA ALA A 107 7.16 9.15 -7.52
C ALA A 107 6.69 10.25 -6.56
N PRO A 108 7.34 10.42 -5.39
CA PRO A 108 6.77 11.24 -4.31
C PRO A 108 6.65 12.70 -4.68
N ARG A 109 7.66 13.25 -5.37
CA ARG A 109 7.64 14.63 -5.88
C ARG A 109 6.46 14.87 -6.81
N ASP A 110 6.26 13.98 -7.79
CA ASP A 110 5.16 14.10 -8.75
C ASP A 110 3.78 14.01 -8.08
N VAL A 111 3.63 13.20 -7.02
CA VAL A 111 2.40 13.14 -6.22
C VAL A 111 2.20 14.43 -5.42
N LEU A 112 3.25 14.96 -4.79
CA LEU A 112 3.18 16.19 -3.99
C LEU A 112 2.89 17.42 -4.85
N ASP A 113 3.33 17.45 -6.10
CA ASP A 113 2.97 18.50 -7.07
C ASP A 113 1.46 18.53 -7.37
N ARG A 114 0.74 17.45 -7.05
CA ARG A 114 -0.73 17.29 -7.19
C ARG A 114 -1.47 17.36 -5.86
N GLU A 115 -0.81 17.75 -4.76
CA GLU A 115 -1.42 17.78 -3.43
C GLU A 115 -2.73 18.58 -3.39
N SER A 116 -2.78 19.74 -4.05
CA SER A 116 -3.97 20.60 -4.05
C SER A 116 -5.18 20.00 -4.76
N ASP A 117 -4.96 18.97 -5.57
CA ASP A 117 -5.99 18.29 -6.35
C ASP A 117 -6.55 17.07 -5.60
N LEU A 118 -5.87 16.64 -4.53
CA LEU A 118 -6.18 15.47 -3.74
C LEU A 118 -7.03 15.82 -2.51
N GLY A 119 -7.69 14.81 -1.95
CA GLY A 119 -8.41 14.93 -0.68
C GLY A 119 -7.45 15.15 0.50
N ASP A 120 -7.99 15.73 1.57
CA ASP A 120 -7.24 15.96 2.80
C ASP A 120 -6.61 14.65 3.32
N GLY A 121 -5.34 14.71 3.73
CA GLY A 121 -4.61 13.55 4.26
C GLY A 121 -3.85 12.70 3.22
N ALA A 122 -4.19 12.80 1.93
CA ALA A 122 -3.66 11.90 0.88
C ALA A 122 -2.13 11.79 0.82
N THR A 123 -1.46 12.90 1.13
CA THR A 123 -0.02 13.08 0.97
C THR A 123 0.72 13.15 2.31
N GLU A 124 0.03 13.02 3.45
CA GLU A 124 0.68 13.14 4.77
C GLU A 124 1.81 12.12 4.96
N GLY A 125 1.61 10.88 4.48
CA GLY A 125 2.64 9.84 4.55
C GLY A 125 3.90 10.14 3.73
N LEU A 126 3.82 11.05 2.75
CA LEU A 126 4.95 11.50 1.93
C LEU A 126 5.65 12.74 2.52
N ARG A 127 5.08 13.39 3.54
CA ARG A 127 5.71 14.55 4.21
C ARG A 127 6.69 14.17 5.32
N GLY A 128 6.79 12.88 5.66
CA GLY A 128 7.72 12.41 6.69
C GLY A 128 9.18 12.48 6.25
N ASP A 129 10.09 12.59 7.23
CA ASP A 129 11.52 12.44 7.00
C ASP A 129 11.89 10.95 6.97
N PRO A 130 12.36 10.40 5.85
CA PRO A 130 12.91 9.06 5.87
C PRO A 130 14.19 9.05 6.71
N SER A 131 14.38 8.03 7.54
CA SER A 131 15.63 7.85 8.31
C SER A 131 16.82 7.37 7.43
N VAL A 132 16.97 7.97 6.25
CA VAL A 132 17.85 7.57 5.15
C VAL A 132 18.95 8.62 4.98
N PRO A 133 20.23 8.23 4.94
CA PRO A 133 21.33 9.16 4.67
C PRO A 133 21.13 9.95 3.37
N GLY A 134 21.22 11.28 3.45
CA GLY A 134 21.12 12.18 2.29
C GLY A 134 19.71 12.43 1.76
N ILE A 135 18.67 11.88 2.39
CA ILE A 135 17.28 12.15 2.04
C ILE A 135 16.65 12.81 3.25
N ASP A 136 16.46 14.12 3.17
CA ASP A 136 15.81 14.87 4.25
C ASP A 136 14.30 14.65 4.20
N SER A 137 13.69 14.70 3.01
CA SER A 137 12.26 14.41 2.81
C SER A 137 12.03 13.45 1.64
N TYR A 138 10.92 12.69 1.66
CA TYR A 138 10.50 11.94 0.46
C TYR A 138 10.30 12.87 -0.76
N ALA A 139 9.97 14.14 -0.55
CA ALA A 139 9.82 15.14 -1.62
C ALA A 139 11.13 15.42 -2.40
N ASP A 140 12.28 15.09 -1.82
CA ASP A 140 13.58 15.26 -2.46
C ASP A 140 13.87 14.16 -3.49
N ALA A 141 13.17 13.02 -3.38
CA ALA A 141 13.33 11.89 -4.28
C ALA A 141 12.43 12.01 -5.52
N ALA A 142 13.02 11.80 -6.70
CA ALA A 142 12.29 11.59 -7.94
C ALA A 142 11.53 10.26 -7.91
N ALA A 143 12.14 9.22 -7.33
CA ALA A 143 11.49 7.94 -7.13
C ALA A 143 11.91 7.28 -5.81
N PHE A 144 10.98 6.51 -5.25
CA PHE A 144 11.20 5.64 -4.11
C PHE A 144 10.69 4.24 -4.44
N HIS A 145 11.59 3.25 -4.37
CA HIS A 145 11.26 1.84 -4.60
C HIS A 145 11.47 1.02 -3.34
N ARG A 146 10.50 0.14 -3.05
CA ARG A 146 10.58 -0.86 -1.98
C ARG A 146 10.47 -2.24 -2.58
N ILE A 147 11.54 -3.02 -2.45
CA ILE A 147 11.66 -4.37 -2.98
C ILE A 147 11.72 -5.34 -1.79
N ARG A 148 10.75 -6.25 -1.66
CA ARG A 148 10.76 -7.24 -0.58
C ARG A 148 11.86 -8.29 -0.85
N PRO A 149 12.63 -8.70 0.18
CA PRO A 149 12.28 -8.67 1.60
C PRO A 149 12.52 -7.37 2.39
N GLY A 150 13.25 -6.38 1.88
CA GLY A 150 13.54 -5.18 2.66
C GLY A 150 14.54 -4.20 2.04
N VAL A 151 14.66 -4.21 0.71
CA VAL A 151 15.52 -3.26 0.00
C VAL A 151 14.76 -1.98 -0.26
N LEU A 152 15.40 -0.84 0.01
CA LEU A 152 14.91 0.48 -0.32
C LEU A 152 15.83 1.10 -1.37
N VAL A 153 15.25 1.73 -2.38
CA VAL A 153 15.98 2.51 -3.38
C VAL A 153 15.38 3.91 -3.42
N PHE A 154 16.23 4.92 -3.34
CA PHE A 154 15.86 6.31 -3.56
C PHE A 154 16.63 6.83 -4.77
N GLU A 155 15.93 7.40 -5.73
CA GLU A 155 16.51 8.15 -6.84
C GLU A 155 16.37 9.64 -6.52
N ALA A 156 17.48 10.30 -6.25
CA ALA A 156 17.56 11.68 -5.77
C ALA A 156 18.94 12.26 -6.09
N ASP A 157 19.06 13.59 -6.11
CA ASP A 157 20.35 14.26 -6.23
C ASP A 157 21.07 14.23 -4.87
N LEU A 158 22.11 13.40 -4.75
CA LEU A 158 22.81 13.14 -3.49
C LEU A 158 24.19 13.79 -3.44
N ASP A 159 24.51 14.44 -2.32
CA ASP A 159 25.89 14.75 -1.97
C ASP A 159 26.61 13.49 -1.53
N ARG A 160 27.31 12.85 -2.48
CA ARG A 160 28.01 11.59 -2.26
C ARG A 160 28.98 11.62 -1.08
N GLU A 161 29.68 12.72 -0.84
CA GLU A 161 30.67 12.81 0.24
C GLU A 161 29.95 12.81 1.60
N THR A 162 28.96 13.69 1.75
CA THR A 162 28.11 13.79 2.95
C THR A 162 27.41 12.46 3.25
N VAL A 163 26.79 11.83 2.24
CA VAL A 163 26.08 10.55 2.42
C VAL A 163 27.03 9.41 2.77
N ALA A 164 28.22 9.37 2.16
CA ALA A 164 29.22 8.37 2.51
C ALA A 164 29.74 8.53 3.94
N GLU A 165 29.89 9.76 4.43
CA GLU A 165 30.23 10.03 5.84
C GLU A 165 29.13 9.53 6.79
N ASP A 166 27.87 9.78 6.48
CA ASP A 166 26.74 9.29 7.27
C ASP A 166 26.67 7.76 7.33
N LEU A 167 26.89 7.08 6.19
CA LEU A 167 26.96 5.61 6.14
C LEU A 167 28.10 5.09 7.03
N ARG A 168 29.27 5.74 7.01
CA ARG A 168 30.40 5.41 7.90
C ARG A 168 30.08 5.68 9.36
N GLY A 169 29.39 6.78 9.67
CA GLY A 169 28.88 7.09 11.01
C GLY A 169 27.91 6.05 11.53
N ARG A 170 27.16 5.38 10.64
CA ARG A 170 26.28 4.25 10.95
C ARG A 170 26.99 2.90 11.05
N GLY A 171 28.31 2.85 10.86
CA GLY A 171 29.13 1.65 10.99
C GLY A 171 29.26 0.83 9.71
N LEU A 172 28.92 1.40 8.56
CA LEU A 172 29.15 0.77 7.26
C LEU A 172 30.50 1.22 6.68
N THR A 173 31.22 0.30 6.06
CA THR A 173 32.50 0.59 5.40
C THR A 173 32.42 0.31 3.92
N GLU A 174 32.96 1.22 3.12
CA GLU A 174 33.08 1.03 1.69
C GLU A 174 34.05 -0.13 1.40
N VAL A 175 33.62 -1.09 0.58
CA VAL A 175 34.37 -2.31 0.29
C VAL A 175 34.68 -2.50 -1.20
N THR A 176 33.87 -1.92 -2.08
CA THR A 176 34.08 -1.99 -3.54
C THR A 176 33.33 -0.87 -4.25
N THR A 177 33.63 -0.68 -5.54
CA THR A 177 32.75 0.00 -6.49
C THR A 177 32.13 -1.04 -7.42
N ARG A 178 30.86 -0.89 -7.79
CA ARG A 178 30.12 -1.77 -8.70
C ARG A 178 29.14 -0.95 -9.53
N GLU A 179 29.23 -1.04 -10.86
CA GLU A 179 28.36 -0.30 -11.81
C GLU A 179 28.18 1.20 -11.49
N GLY A 180 29.25 1.88 -11.05
CA GLY A 180 29.21 3.31 -10.68
C GLY A 180 28.77 3.60 -9.24
N PHE A 181 28.34 2.59 -8.47
CA PHE A 181 28.00 2.72 -7.06
C PHE A 181 29.18 2.36 -6.16
N ALA A 182 29.44 3.13 -5.10
CA ALA A 182 30.26 2.65 -3.99
C ALA A 182 29.40 1.75 -3.10
N VAL A 183 29.88 0.54 -2.87
CA VAL A 183 29.20 -0.47 -2.05
C VAL A 183 29.79 -0.44 -0.64
N PHE A 184 28.92 -0.28 0.35
CA PHE A 184 29.21 -0.25 1.76
C PHE A 184 28.59 -1.46 2.45
N THR A 185 29.29 -2.04 3.43
CA THR A 185 28.77 -3.15 4.25
C THR A 185 29.24 -3.02 5.70
N GLY A 186 28.49 -3.62 6.63
CA GLY A 186 28.82 -3.72 8.04
C GLY A 186 27.72 -4.46 8.81
N ASP A 187 27.84 -4.52 10.14
CA ASP A 187 26.93 -5.29 11.01
C ASP A 187 25.45 -4.83 10.98
N ARG A 188 25.16 -3.71 10.29
CA ARG A 188 23.81 -3.16 10.14
C ARG A 188 23.21 -3.36 8.75
N GLY A 189 23.90 -4.10 7.87
CA GLY A 189 23.47 -4.39 6.52
C GLY A 189 24.42 -3.83 5.47
N ALA A 190 23.89 -3.46 4.30
CA ALA A 190 24.66 -2.93 3.19
C ALA A 190 23.96 -1.74 2.51
N ALA A 191 24.76 -0.95 1.79
CA ALA A 191 24.30 0.17 0.99
C ALA A 191 25.09 0.26 -0.32
N ALA A 192 24.48 0.78 -1.38
CA ALA A 192 25.19 1.19 -2.60
C ALA A 192 24.84 2.64 -2.90
N LEU A 193 25.85 3.47 -3.12
CA LEU A 193 25.72 4.91 -3.27
C LEU A 193 26.28 5.38 -4.62
N ALA A 194 25.45 6.05 -5.40
CA ALA A 194 25.80 6.85 -6.57
C ALA A 194 25.45 8.32 -6.31
N GLU A 195 25.73 9.22 -7.27
CA GLU A 195 25.32 10.63 -7.17
C GLU A 195 23.81 10.81 -7.33
N SER A 196 23.15 9.91 -8.07
CA SER A 196 21.72 10.00 -8.40
C SER A 196 20.84 8.99 -7.65
N ALA A 197 21.44 8.11 -6.83
CA ALA A 197 20.67 7.07 -6.15
C ALA A 197 21.40 6.47 -4.94
N ILE A 198 20.61 6.00 -3.98
CA ILE A 198 21.07 5.16 -2.87
C ILE A 198 20.19 3.91 -2.76
N VAL A 199 20.85 2.74 -2.68
CA VAL A 199 20.22 1.43 -2.43
C VAL A 199 20.59 0.99 -1.03
N LEU A 200 19.62 0.51 -0.25
CA LEU A 200 19.78 0.14 1.15
C LEU A 200 19.18 -1.24 1.43
N SER A 201 19.97 -2.13 2.02
CA SER A 201 19.50 -3.37 2.63
C SER A 201 19.91 -3.37 4.10
N LEU A 202 19.11 -2.70 4.93
CA LEU A 202 19.39 -2.51 6.36
C LEU A 202 18.70 -3.57 7.21
N GLY A 203 19.27 -3.88 8.37
CA GLY A 203 18.68 -4.83 9.33
C GLY A 203 18.93 -6.31 9.01
N ALA A 204 19.65 -6.60 7.94
CA ALA A 204 20.20 -7.93 7.70
C ALA A 204 21.30 -8.25 8.72
N SER A 205 21.20 -9.40 9.38
CA SER A 205 22.18 -9.86 10.37
C SER A 205 23.47 -10.40 9.73
N ASP A 206 23.41 -10.75 8.44
CA ASP A 206 24.53 -11.24 7.65
C ASP A 206 24.98 -10.13 6.67
N PRO A 207 26.18 -9.54 6.87
CA PRO A 207 26.69 -8.45 6.05
C PRO A 207 27.01 -8.88 4.61
N ASP A 208 27.37 -10.14 4.37
CA ASP A 208 27.68 -10.65 3.04
C ASP A 208 26.38 -10.86 2.25
N ALA A 209 25.35 -11.44 2.89
CA ALA A 209 24.03 -11.57 2.28
C ALA A 209 23.41 -10.19 1.96
N ALA A 210 23.52 -9.23 2.88
CA ALA A 210 23.05 -7.86 2.66
C ALA A 210 23.74 -7.20 1.46
N ARG A 211 25.04 -7.42 1.35
CA ARG A 211 25.85 -6.92 0.24
C ARG A 211 25.41 -7.55 -1.08
N SER A 212 25.27 -8.87 -1.15
CA SER A 212 24.82 -9.56 -2.37
C SER A 212 23.45 -9.07 -2.85
N VAL A 213 22.53 -8.80 -1.92
CA VAL A 213 21.20 -8.23 -2.21
C VAL A 213 21.32 -6.85 -2.85
N VAL A 214 22.13 -5.96 -2.29
CA VAL A 214 22.36 -4.60 -2.84
C VAL A 214 23.05 -4.66 -4.19
N GLU A 215 24.08 -5.49 -4.34
CA GLU A 215 24.79 -5.67 -5.60
C GLU A 215 23.86 -6.19 -6.71
N ALA A 216 22.94 -7.12 -6.41
CA ALA A 216 21.97 -7.62 -7.37
C ALA A 216 21.01 -6.53 -7.88
N VAL A 217 20.56 -5.62 -7.00
CA VAL A 217 19.70 -4.49 -7.39
C VAL A 217 20.46 -3.49 -8.27
N VAL A 218 21.72 -3.21 -7.93
CA VAL A 218 22.60 -2.35 -8.75
C VAL A 218 22.88 -2.99 -10.12
N ASP A 219 23.15 -4.29 -10.16
CA ASP A 219 23.38 -5.02 -11.41
C ASP A 219 22.13 -5.04 -12.29
N ALA A 220 20.94 -5.22 -11.70
CA ALA A 220 19.68 -5.13 -12.40
C ALA A 220 19.51 -3.74 -13.04
N LYS A 221 19.70 -2.65 -12.27
CA LYS A 221 19.60 -1.29 -12.80
C LYS A 221 20.58 -1.04 -13.94
N ALA A 222 21.82 -1.49 -13.81
CA ALA A 222 22.84 -1.35 -14.84
C ALA A 222 22.61 -2.25 -16.08
N GLY A 223 21.70 -3.23 -16.00
CA GLY A 223 21.52 -4.26 -17.03
C GLY A 223 22.68 -5.27 -17.08
N ALA A 224 23.49 -5.32 -16.02
CA ALA A 224 24.62 -6.24 -15.85
C ALA A 224 24.23 -7.56 -15.16
N GLY A 225 23.02 -7.62 -14.58
CA GLY A 225 22.45 -8.80 -13.93
C GLY A 225 21.05 -9.13 -14.44
N PRO A 226 20.53 -10.32 -14.11
CA PRO A 226 19.20 -10.75 -14.53
C PRO A 226 18.13 -9.89 -13.86
N ARG A 227 17.18 -9.38 -14.66
CA ARG A 227 16.02 -8.61 -14.17
C ARG A 227 14.81 -9.50 -14.02
N TYR A 228 13.90 -9.13 -13.12
CA TYR A 228 12.68 -9.88 -12.88
C TYR A 228 11.81 -10.00 -14.14
N VAL A 229 11.68 -8.91 -14.89
CA VAL A 229 10.91 -8.88 -16.15
C VAL A 229 11.54 -9.73 -17.25
N ASP A 230 12.85 -9.99 -17.21
CA ASP A 230 13.53 -10.81 -18.21
C ASP A 230 13.46 -12.32 -17.87
N GLU A 231 13.35 -12.65 -16.58
CA GLU A 231 13.32 -14.03 -16.08
C GLU A 231 11.89 -14.55 -15.82
N SER A 232 10.87 -13.70 -15.92
CA SER A 232 9.48 -14.05 -15.63
C SER A 232 8.51 -13.36 -16.58
N ASP A 233 7.99 -14.11 -17.55
CA ASP A 233 6.91 -13.68 -18.47
C ASP A 233 5.70 -13.10 -17.72
N ASP A 234 5.39 -13.63 -16.53
CA ASP A 234 4.28 -13.16 -15.71
C ASP A 234 4.56 -11.76 -15.13
N CYS A 235 5.80 -11.50 -14.72
CA CYS A 235 6.23 -10.18 -14.25
C CYS A 235 6.32 -9.18 -15.41
N GLU A 236 6.84 -9.60 -16.56
CA GLU A 236 6.86 -8.78 -17.79
C GLU A 236 5.44 -8.32 -18.15
N ARG A 237 4.49 -9.25 -18.24
CA ARG A 237 3.08 -8.95 -18.55
C ARG A 237 2.45 -8.05 -17.50
N LEU A 238 2.71 -8.31 -16.23
CA LEU A 238 2.17 -7.49 -15.14
C LEU A 238 2.68 -6.04 -15.24
N THR A 239 3.99 -5.86 -15.36
CA THR A 239 4.61 -4.52 -15.41
C THR A 239 4.20 -3.77 -16.68
N ALA A 240 4.08 -4.46 -17.82
CA ALA A 240 3.54 -3.87 -19.05
C ALA A 240 2.07 -3.45 -18.92
N ALA A 241 1.24 -4.25 -18.24
CA ALA A 241 -0.18 -3.94 -18.03
C ALA A 241 -0.41 -2.78 -17.05
N ILE A 242 0.45 -2.66 -16.03
CA ILE A 242 0.43 -1.51 -15.10
C ILE A 242 0.90 -0.25 -15.84
N GLY A 243 2.01 -0.35 -16.58
CA GLY A 243 2.69 0.80 -17.20
C GLY A 243 3.31 1.74 -16.17
N SER A 244 3.45 3.01 -16.54
CA SER A 244 3.91 4.08 -15.65
C SER A 244 2.73 4.69 -14.90
N ALA A 245 2.90 4.89 -13.58
CA ALA A 245 1.93 5.53 -12.71
C ALA A 245 2.64 6.14 -11.49
N HIS A 246 2.04 7.18 -10.90
CA HIS A 246 2.61 7.88 -9.75
C HIS A 246 2.86 6.93 -8.57
N LEU A 247 2.00 5.93 -8.41
CA LEU A 247 2.19 4.81 -7.50
C LEU A 247 1.97 3.49 -8.23
N VAL A 248 2.92 2.57 -8.07
CA VAL A 248 2.89 1.23 -8.64
C VAL A 248 3.16 0.21 -7.54
N SER A 249 2.41 -0.88 -7.51
CA SER A 249 2.81 -2.08 -6.76
C SER A 249 2.46 -3.33 -7.52
N GLY A 250 3.26 -4.38 -7.37
CA GLY A 250 2.99 -5.65 -8.00
C GLY A 250 3.75 -6.78 -7.35
N ARG A 251 3.39 -8.00 -7.76
CA ARG A 251 4.07 -9.24 -7.39
C ARG A 251 3.68 -10.38 -8.33
N THR A 252 4.54 -11.38 -8.44
CA THR A 252 4.14 -12.72 -8.88
C THR A 252 3.92 -13.64 -7.67
N TYR A 253 3.17 -14.73 -7.88
CA TYR A 253 2.86 -15.74 -6.88
C TYR A 253 2.38 -17.04 -7.53
N ALA A 254 2.42 -18.15 -6.79
CA ALA A 254 1.80 -19.39 -7.22
C ALA A 254 0.27 -19.25 -7.27
N ALA A 255 -0.37 -19.85 -8.28
CA ALA A 255 -1.80 -19.69 -8.58
C ALA A 255 -2.74 -20.07 -7.43
N GLU A 256 -2.38 -21.09 -6.66
CA GLU A 256 -3.15 -21.56 -5.50
C GLU A 256 -3.11 -20.63 -4.26
N ALA A 257 -2.30 -19.57 -4.26
CA ALA A 257 -1.99 -18.88 -3.02
C ALA A 257 -2.95 -17.73 -2.66
N ARG A 258 -3.64 -17.09 -3.62
CA ARG A 258 -4.31 -15.78 -3.39
C ARG A 258 -5.59 -15.53 -4.19
N LEU A 259 -5.53 -14.71 -5.26
CA LEU A 259 -6.66 -14.55 -6.17
C LEU A 259 -6.74 -15.83 -6.99
N GLU A 260 -7.87 -16.52 -6.91
CA GLU A 260 -8.04 -17.85 -7.48
C GLU A 260 -7.63 -17.87 -8.96
N GLY A 261 -6.68 -18.73 -9.31
CA GLY A 261 -6.18 -18.90 -10.67
C GLY A 261 -5.19 -17.82 -11.16
N ALA A 262 -4.98 -16.70 -10.48
CA ALA A 262 -4.02 -15.69 -10.91
C ALA A 262 -2.59 -16.03 -10.46
N VAL A 263 -1.59 -15.76 -11.31
CA VAL A 263 -0.15 -15.96 -11.04
C VAL A 263 0.61 -14.65 -10.79
N ALA A 264 -0.02 -13.51 -11.09
CA ALA A 264 0.52 -12.21 -10.74
C ALA A 264 -0.60 -11.20 -10.57
N GLY A 265 -0.33 -10.13 -9.83
CA GLY A 265 -1.27 -9.04 -9.68
C GLY A 265 -0.60 -7.79 -9.14
N GLY A 266 -1.21 -6.66 -9.45
CA GLY A 266 -0.65 -5.36 -9.12
C GLY A 266 -1.63 -4.22 -9.35
N ILE A 267 -1.11 -3.02 -9.20
CA ILE A 267 -1.87 -1.79 -9.26
C ILE A 267 -1.00 -0.63 -9.75
N GLY A 268 -1.60 0.24 -10.55
CA GLY A 268 -1.10 1.55 -10.91
C GLY A 268 -2.14 2.63 -10.55
N ILE A 269 -1.70 3.68 -9.86
CA ILE A 269 -2.50 4.87 -9.52
C ILE A 269 -1.87 6.08 -10.20
N GLU A 270 -2.58 6.64 -11.16
CA GLU A 270 -2.19 7.82 -11.91
C GLU A 270 -2.99 9.03 -11.38
N VAL A 271 -2.34 9.88 -10.58
CA VAL A 271 -2.96 11.09 -10.02
C VAL A 271 -3.12 12.14 -11.12
N GLY A 272 -4.34 12.58 -11.35
CA GLY A 272 -4.66 13.69 -12.26
C GLY A 272 -5.20 14.90 -11.51
N GLU A 273 -5.32 16.01 -12.23
CA GLU A 273 -5.85 17.29 -11.71
C GLU A 273 -7.31 17.22 -11.26
N THR A 274 -8.13 16.46 -11.98
CA THR A 274 -9.57 16.30 -11.69
C THR A 274 -9.91 14.85 -11.36
N GLU A 275 -9.24 13.92 -12.04
CA GLU A 275 -9.53 12.50 -11.98
C GLU A 275 -8.23 11.73 -11.77
N THR A 276 -8.22 10.89 -10.73
CA THR A 276 -7.20 9.90 -10.48
C THR A 276 -7.62 8.57 -11.10
N ARG A 277 -6.77 8.00 -11.96
CA ARG A 277 -7.06 6.73 -12.64
C ARG A 277 -6.39 5.58 -11.91
N VAL A 278 -7.18 4.56 -11.60
CA VAL A 278 -6.69 3.32 -10.98
C VAL A 278 -6.79 2.19 -11.99
N LYS A 279 -5.73 1.39 -12.10
CA LYS A 279 -5.67 0.16 -12.90
C LYS A 279 -5.15 -0.97 -12.02
N ALA A 280 -5.87 -2.07 -11.97
CA ALA A 280 -5.53 -3.25 -11.18
C ALA A 280 -5.49 -4.50 -12.08
N PRO A 281 -4.34 -4.78 -12.73
CA PRO A 281 -4.17 -5.98 -13.54
C PRO A 281 -3.91 -7.23 -12.70
N ALA A 282 -4.45 -8.35 -13.18
CA ALA A 282 -4.14 -9.71 -12.75
C ALA A 282 -3.70 -10.53 -13.97
N VAL A 283 -2.61 -11.30 -13.83
CA VAL A 283 -2.09 -12.20 -14.85
C VAL A 283 -2.49 -13.62 -14.48
N PHE A 284 -3.04 -14.36 -15.43
CA PHE A 284 -3.47 -15.75 -15.27
C PHE A 284 -2.60 -16.69 -16.11
N PRO A 285 -2.57 -18.01 -15.81
CA PRO A 285 -2.06 -19.02 -16.72
C PRO A 285 -2.77 -18.99 -18.09
N GLU A 286 -2.17 -19.63 -19.09
CA GLU A 286 -2.75 -19.68 -20.44
C GLU A 286 -4.14 -20.33 -20.44
N ASN A 287 -5.12 -19.66 -21.07
CA ASN A 287 -6.51 -20.11 -21.20
C ASN A 287 -7.28 -20.26 -19.88
N GLU A 288 -6.75 -19.73 -18.77
CA GLU A 288 -7.36 -19.78 -17.43
C GLU A 288 -7.72 -18.38 -16.90
N VAL A 289 -7.96 -17.42 -17.80
CA VAL A 289 -8.32 -16.05 -17.38
C VAL A 289 -9.72 -16.05 -16.78
N ASP A 290 -9.80 -15.71 -15.50
CA ASP A 290 -11.07 -15.54 -14.81
C ASP A 290 -11.37 -14.05 -14.60
N GLU A 291 -12.04 -13.45 -15.59
CA GLU A 291 -12.50 -12.07 -15.49
C GLU A 291 -13.54 -11.88 -14.40
N ALA A 292 -14.37 -12.90 -14.14
CA ALA A 292 -15.42 -12.82 -13.13
C ALA A 292 -14.82 -12.77 -11.72
N ALA A 293 -13.81 -13.59 -11.44
CA ALA A 293 -13.06 -13.54 -10.19
C ALA A 293 -12.39 -12.16 -9.98
N LEU A 294 -11.85 -11.55 -11.05
CA LEU A 294 -11.31 -10.20 -10.95
C LEU A 294 -12.40 -9.15 -10.70
N ALA A 295 -13.55 -9.27 -11.37
CA ALA A 295 -14.67 -8.34 -11.20
C ALA A 295 -15.25 -8.42 -9.78
N GLU A 296 -15.39 -9.63 -9.24
CA GLU A 296 -15.81 -9.87 -7.85
C GLU A 296 -14.82 -9.25 -6.86
N TRP A 297 -13.51 -9.50 -7.02
CA TRP A 297 -12.49 -8.86 -6.20
C TRP A 297 -12.55 -7.33 -6.30
N ALA A 298 -12.73 -6.80 -7.50
CA ALA A 298 -12.69 -5.36 -7.75
C ALA A 298 -13.92 -4.63 -7.18
N ALA A 299 -15.09 -5.29 -7.13
CA ALA A 299 -16.30 -4.73 -6.55
C ALA A 299 -16.16 -4.40 -5.06
N ASP A 300 -15.35 -5.17 -4.33
CA ASP A 300 -15.12 -5.00 -2.89
C ASP A 300 -13.79 -4.27 -2.58
N ALA A 301 -13.01 -3.89 -3.59
CA ALA A 301 -11.69 -3.32 -3.37
C ALA A 301 -11.76 -1.82 -2.99
N ASP A 302 -11.23 -1.50 -1.80
CA ASP A 302 -11.16 -0.14 -1.25
C ASP A 302 -10.40 0.86 -2.16
N VAL A 303 -9.51 0.35 -3.01
CA VAL A 303 -8.69 1.17 -3.91
C VAL A 303 -9.47 1.84 -5.05
N PHE A 304 -10.74 1.47 -5.24
CA PHE A 304 -11.64 2.14 -6.16
C PHE A 304 -12.54 3.19 -5.49
N TYR A 305 -12.39 3.45 -4.18
CA TYR A 305 -13.10 4.52 -3.45
C TYR A 305 -14.63 4.48 -3.64
N GLY A 306 -15.19 3.27 -3.64
CA GLY A 306 -16.64 3.06 -3.84
C GLY A 306 -17.13 3.24 -5.28
N GLN A 307 -16.25 3.58 -6.23
CA GLN A 307 -16.59 3.65 -7.65
C GLN A 307 -16.68 2.25 -8.26
N GLU A 308 -17.66 2.03 -9.13
CA GLU A 308 -17.81 0.75 -9.84
C GLU A 308 -16.70 0.59 -10.90
N PRO A 309 -15.78 -0.38 -10.74
CA PRO A 309 -14.72 -0.59 -11.70
C PRO A 309 -15.23 -1.33 -12.94
N THR A 310 -14.62 -1.03 -14.09
CA THR A 310 -14.82 -1.77 -15.34
C THR A 310 -13.72 -2.80 -15.52
N THR A 311 -14.06 -3.99 -15.98
CA THR A 311 -13.09 -5.05 -16.31
C THR A 311 -12.90 -5.20 -17.82
N ALA A 312 -11.69 -5.60 -18.20
CA ALA A 312 -11.39 -6.00 -19.57
C ALA A 312 -10.28 -7.07 -19.58
N VAL A 313 -10.31 -7.94 -20.58
CA VAL A 313 -9.29 -8.99 -20.79
C VAL A 313 -8.48 -8.71 -22.06
N ASP A 314 -7.16 -8.81 -21.94
CA ASP A 314 -6.21 -8.82 -23.04
C ASP A 314 -5.22 -10.00 -22.89
N GLY A 315 -5.38 -11.01 -23.73
CA GLY A 315 -4.57 -12.23 -23.67
C GLY A 315 -4.70 -12.93 -22.32
N ARG A 316 -3.62 -12.93 -21.53
CA ARG A 316 -3.52 -13.54 -20.19
C ARG A 316 -3.82 -12.56 -19.05
N VAL A 317 -4.12 -11.31 -19.37
CA VAL A 317 -4.26 -10.23 -18.38
C VAL A 317 -5.71 -9.80 -18.31
N ALA A 318 -6.35 -9.94 -17.15
CA ALA A 318 -7.58 -9.24 -16.84
C ALA A 318 -7.24 -7.96 -16.06
N THR A 319 -7.89 -6.84 -16.36
CA THR A 319 -7.63 -5.55 -15.71
C THR A 319 -8.91 -4.89 -15.26
N ALA A 320 -9.01 -4.57 -13.98
CA ALA A 320 -10.05 -3.70 -13.43
C ALA A 320 -9.58 -2.24 -13.45
N LYS A 321 -10.45 -1.31 -13.83
CA LYS A 321 -10.14 0.12 -13.95
C LYS A 321 -11.28 1.01 -13.47
N ALA A 322 -10.94 2.09 -12.79
CA ALA A 322 -11.87 3.16 -12.46
C ALA A 322 -11.21 4.54 -12.61
N SER A 323 -12.05 5.56 -12.75
CA SER A 323 -11.68 6.98 -12.66
C SER A 323 -12.35 7.52 -11.41
N ILE A 324 -11.55 8.10 -10.51
CA ILE A 324 -12.02 8.61 -9.22
C ILE A 324 -11.77 10.13 -9.22
N PRO A 325 -12.73 10.95 -8.80
CA PRO A 325 -12.47 12.37 -8.58
C PRO A 325 -11.27 12.55 -7.64
N SER A 326 -10.24 13.27 -8.06
CA SER A 326 -8.98 13.36 -7.30
C SER A 326 -9.19 13.88 -5.88
N ALA A 327 -10.16 14.78 -5.69
CA ALA A 327 -10.52 15.32 -4.38
C ALA A 327 -11.10 14.28 -3.40
N GLU A 328 -11.58 13.12 -3.88
CA GLU A 328 -12.07 12.00 -3.05
C GLU A 328 -10.92 11.09 -2.58
N VAL A 329 -9.74 11.21 -3.19
CA VAL A 329 -8.57 10.39 -2.84
C VAL A 329 -7.91 10.97 -1.59
N THR A 330 -8.20 10.39 -0.43
CA THR A 330 -7.66 10.80 0.89
C THR A 330 -6.52 9.90 1.41
N THR A 331 -6.31 8.75 0.78
CA THR A 331 -5.22 7.81 1.09
C THR A 331 -4.96 6.90 -0.09
N PHE A 332 -3.73 6.42 -0.30
CA PHE A 332 -3.42 5.53 -1.43
C PHE A 332 -3.41 4.04 -1.07
N GLY A 333 -4.28 3.25 -1.70
CA GLY A 333 -4.44 1.80 -1.48
C GLY A 333 -3.36 0.90 -2.10
N THR A 334 -2.07 1.26 -2.10
CA THR A 334 -0.99 0.54 -2.83
C THR A 334 -0.72 -0.92 -2.41
N GLY A 335 -1.38 -1.42 -1.38
CA GLY A 335 -1.34 -2.85 -1.02
C GLY A 335 -2.65 -3.58 -1.12
N SER A 336 -3.68 -2.94 -1.66
CA SER A 336 -4.95 -3.54 -2.06
C SER A 336 -4.92 -3.69 -3.58
N PHE A 337 -4.53 -4.86 -4.03
CA PHE A 337 -4.44 -5.22 -5.45
C PHE A 337 -4.73 -6.72 -5.65
N PRO A 338 -4.96 -7.19 -6.89
CA PRO A 338 -5.31 -8.59 -7.17
C PRO A 338 -4.28 -9.57 -6.60
N GLY A 339 -4.73 -10.49 -5.75
CA GLY A 339 -3.85 -11.40 -5.04
C GLY A 339 -2.91 -10.70 -4.05
N SER A 340 -3.35 -9.61 -3.43
CA SER A 340 -2.86 -9.19 -2.13
C SER A 340 -3.78 -9.78 -1.04
N SER A 341 -3.27 -9.97 0.18
CA SER A 341 -4.09 -10.44 1.31
C SER A 341 -4.93 -9.32 1.95
N ARG A 342 -4.97 -8.12 1.36
CA ARG A 342 -5.69 -6.95 1.90
C ARG A 342 -7.12 -6.81 1.37
N THR A 343 -7.81 -7.92 1.14
CA THR A 343 -9.27 -7.90 0.95
C THR A 343 -10.02 -7.76 2.29
N ALA A 344 -9.31 -7.73 3.43
CA ALA A 344 -9.93 -7.56 4.75
C ALA A 344 -10.11 -6.06 5.07
N PRO A 345 -11.32 -5.63 5.49
CA PRO A 345 -11.56 -4.28 5.96
C PRO A 345 -10.53 -3.90 7.03
N ARG A 346 -9.85 -2.76 6.84
CA ARG A 346 -8.86 -2.30 7.81
C ARG A 346 -9.58 -1.82 9.06
N THR A 347 -9.11 -2.28 10.22
CA THR A 347 -9.57 -1.73 11.50
C THR A 347 -9.27 -0.22 11.53
N PRO A 348 -10.27 0.64 11.68
CA PRO A 348 -10.07 2.09 11.69
C PRO A 348 -9.16 2.50 12.85
N GLN A 349 -8.30 3.48 12.59
CA GLN A 349 -7.43 4.09 13.59
C GLN A 349 -8.08 5.39 14.07
N ALA A 350 -8.90 5.28 15.12
CA ALA A 350 -9.57 6.42 15.74
C ALA A 350 -9.23 6.52 17.24
N ILE A 351 -9.22 7.74 17.75
CA ILE A 351 -8.96 8.04 19.16
C ILE A 351 -10.29 8.43 19.80
N PHE A 352 -10.62 7.79 20.92
CA PHE A 352 -11.82 8.10 21.69
C PHE A 352 -11.48 8.63 23.08
N GLY A 353 -12.05 9.78 23.40
CA GLY A 353 -12.06 10.37 24.74
C GLY A 353 -13.25 9.85 25.55
N PHE A 354 -13.08 9.78 26.87
CA PHE A 354 -14.11 9.32 27.80
C PHE A 354 -14.21 10.30 28.97
N GLU A 355 -15.38 10.90 29.17
CA GLU A 355 -15.67 11.76 30.30
C GLU A 355 -16.86 11.21 31.09
N HIS A 356 -16.69 11.02 32.40
CA HIS A 356 -17.73 10.46 33.25
C HIS A 356 -18.26 11.50 34.24
N ASP A 357 -19.57 11.73 34.19
CA ASP A 357 -20.30 12.60 35.11
C ASP A 357 -21.24 11.80 36.03
N PRO A 358 -20.98 11.76 37.36
CA PRO A 358 -21.86 11.09 38.30
C PRO A 358 -23.17 11.86 38.48
N THR A 359 -24.31 11.19 38.31
CA THR A 359 -25.64 11.81 38.47
C THR A 359 -26.25 11.58 39.86
N GLY A 360 -25.69 10.66 40.65
CA GLY A 360 -26.21 10.23 41.95
C GLY A 360 -26.73 8.79 41.93
N ASP A 361 -27.03 8.21 43.10
CA ASP A 361 -27.63 6.87 43.25
C ASP A 361 -26.84 5.68 42.66
N GLY A 362 -25.52 5.83 42.49
CA GLY A 362 -24.67 4.76 41.96
C GLY A 362 -24.72 4.60 40.44
N VAL A 363 -25.23 5.61 39.73
CA VAL A 363 -25.22 5.69 38.26
C VAL A 363 -24.61 7.03 37.79
N GLY A 364 -24.22 7.09 36.53
CA GLY A 364 -23.63 8.26 35.89
C GLY A 364 -23.79 8.23 34.37
N ILE A 365 -23.36 9.32 33.73
CA ILE A 365 -23.32 9.47 32.29
C ILE A 365 -21.86 9.38 31.86
N LEU A 366 -21.59 8.51 30.88
CA LEU A 366 -20.31 8.42 30.20
C LEU A 366 -20.46 9.05 28.82
N GLU A 367 -19.84 10.21 28.61
CA GLU A 367 -19.67 10.78 27.27
C GLU A 367 -18.45 10.13 26.61
N ILE A 368 -18.66 9.57 25.42
CA ILE A 368 -17.61 9.02 24.57
C ILE A 368 -17.51 9.92 23.34
N THR A 369 -16.34 10.49 23.07
CA THR A 369 -16.12 11.46 22.00
C THR A 369 -15.06 10.95 21.04
N HIS A 370 -15.33 10.99 19.74
CA HIS A 370 -14.31 10.77 18.70
C HIS A 370 -13.41 12.02 18.67
N GLU A 371 -12.15 11.87 19.06
CA GLU A 371 -11.21 13.00 19.18
C GLU A 371 -10.37 13.23 17.92
N GLY A 372 -10.32 12.26 17.01
CA GLY A 372 -9.49 12.31 15.81
C GLY A 372 -9.17 10.93 15.22
N GLY A 373 -8.65 10.93 13.98
CA GLY A 373 -8.34 9.72 13.22
C GLY A 373 -9.37 9.42 12.13
N ASP A 374 -9.46 8.15 11.71
CA ASP A 374 -10.32 7.71 10.61
C ASP A 374 -11.81 7.98 10.90
N SER A 375 -12.57 8.31 9.85
CA SER A 375 -14.03 8.31 9.90
C SER A 375 -14.55 6.87 9.93
N ILE A 376 -15.64 6.63 10.66
CA ILE A 376 -16.20 5.28 10.83
C ILE A 376 -17.68 5.31 10.52
N ALA A 377 -18.16 4.48 9.60
CA ALA A 377 -19.59 4.37 9.32
C ALA A 377 -20.36 4.03 10.60
N ARG A 378 -21.44 4.76 10.91
CA ARG A 378 -22.24 4.49 12.13
C ARG A 378 -22.76 3.05 12.17
N SER A 379 -23.00 2.40 11.02
CA SER A 379 -23.40 0.99 10.91
C SER A 379 -22.36 -0.01 11.41
N GLU A 380 -21.09 0.39 11.45
CA GLU A 380 -19.95 -0.46 11.79
C GLU A 380 -19.42 -0.19 13.21
N LEU A 381 -19.92 0.85 13.90
CA LEU A 381 -19.45 1.25 15.23
C LEU A 381 -20.45 0.86 16.32
N TYR A 382 -19.96 0.16 17.35
CA TYR A 382 -20.75 -0.42 18.42
C TYR A 382 -20.19 -0.05 19.79
N ILE A 383 -21.10 0.21 20.74
CA ILE A 383 -20.78 0.26 22.16
C ILE A 383 -21.14 -1.07 22.80
N ARG A 384 -20.14 -1.73 23.38
CA ARG A 384 -20.25 -3.05 24.02
C ARG A 384 -19.68 -3.01 25.44
N GLY A 385 -19.91 -4.07 26.21
CA GLY A 385 -19.36 -4.20 27.56
C GLY A 385 -20.44 -4.50 28.61
N ALA A 386 -20.20 -4.06 29.84
CA ALA A 386 -21.05 -4.32 30.99
C ALA A 386 -21.16 -3.10 31.91
N GLY A 387 -22.20 -3.09 32.76
CA GLY A 387 -22.46 -1.98 33.67
C GLY A 387 -23.29 -0.86 33.07
N PHE A 388 -24.07 -1.12 32.01
CA PHE A 388 -25.06 -0.16 31.51
C PHE A 388 -26.17 0.09 32.54
N ALA A 389 -26.65 1.33 32.61
CA ALA A 389 -27.71 1.75 33.52
C ALA A 389 -28.75 2.63 32.80
N SER A 390 -29.99 2.57 33.28
CA SER A 390 -31.05 3.45 32.80
C SER A 390 -30.91 4.85 33.38
N VAL A 391 -30.41 5.78 32.55
CA VAL A 391 -30.32 7.21 32.85
C VAL A 391 -31.22 7.95 31.86
N GLU A 392 -32.01 8.91 32.34
CA GLU A 392 -32.90 9.70 31.47
C GLU A 392 -32.09 10.76 30.72
N GLY A 393 -32.37 10.92 29.42
CA GLY A 393 -31.80 12.00 28.60
C GLY A 393 -30.49 11.67 27.87
N VAL A 394 -29.95 10.47 28.03
CA VAL A 394 -28.76 9.99 27.30
C VAL A 394 -29.14 9.28 26.00
N ASP A 395 -28.19 9.14 25.09
CA ASP A 395 -28.39 8.50 23.78
C ASP A 395 -28.61 6.99 23.89
N GLN A 396 -27.94 6.32 24.83
CA GLN A 396 -27.98 4.85 24.94
C GLN A 396 -27.81 4.34 26.37
N THR A 397 -28.54 3.27 26.70
CA THR A 397 -28.59 2.67 28.05
C THR A 397 -28.39 1.15 28.04
N ALA A 398 -27.92 0.62 26.91
CA ALA A 398 -27.59 -0.78 26.69
C ALA A 398 -26.52 -0.89 25.61
N ALA A 399 -25.85 -2.05 25.53
CA ALA A 399 -24.95 -2.34 24.42
C ALA A 399 -25.70 -2.33 23.08
N GLY A 400 -25.04 -1.86 22.03
CA GLY A 400 -25.65 -1.74 20.71
C GLY A 400 -24.80 -0.91 19.75
N GLN A 401 -25.34 -0.69 18.57
CA GLN A 401 -24.76 0.23 17.58
C GLN A 401 -24.72 1.66 18.14
N TRP A 402 -23.73 2.46 17.73
CA TRP A 402 -23.58 3.86 18.10
C TRP A 402 -24.85 4.69 17.85
N GLN A 403 -25.41 5.28 18.92
CA GLN A 403 -26.64 6.09 18.86
C GLN A 403 -26.40 7.61 19.01
N GLY A 404 -25.15 8.03 19.17
CA GLY A 404 -24.77 9.43 19.31
C GLY A 404 -24.72 10.17 17.97
N THR A 405 -24.09 11.34 17.94
CA THR A 405 -23.97 12.11 16.68
C THR A 405 -23.10 11.37 15.66
N ALA A 406 -23.39 11.59 14.38
CA ALA A 406 -22.61 11.12 13.24
C ALA A 406 -22.73 12.19 12.16
N SER A 407 -21.76 13.10 12.13
CA SER A 407 -21.83 14.34 11.37
C SER A 407 -21.01 14.31 10.08
N GLY A 408 -20.26 13.23 9.85
CA GLY A 408 -19.60 12.97 8.58
C GLY A 408 -20.58 12.57 7.47
N ASP A 409 -20.04 12.47 6.26
CA ASP A 409 -20.80 12.01 5.10
C ASP A 409 -21.30 10.58 5.30
N ASP A 410 -22.46 10.26 4.72
CA ASP A 410 -23.15 8.97 4.86
C ASP A 410 -23.37 8.49 6.31
N GLU A 411 -23.60 9.44 7.22
CA GLU A 411 -23.73 9.18 8.67
C GLU A 411 -22.47 8.55 9.27
N ALA A 412 -21.28 8.93 8.80
CA ALA A 412 -20.03 8.57 9.44
C ALA A 412 -19.82 9.34 10.77
N VAL A 413 -19.24 8.64 11.76
CA VAL A 413 -18.77 9.22 13.01
C VAL A 413 -17.36 9.78 12.79
N VAL A 414 -17.21 11.08 13.00
CA VAL A 414 -15.96 11.83 12.77
C VAL A 414 -15.54 12.59 14.03
N ALA A 415 -14.35 13.20 13.98
CA ALA A 415 -13.84 13.98 15.11
C ALA A 415 -14.84 15.06 15.57
N GLY A 416 -15.13 15.09 16.86
CA GLY A 416 -16.13 15.94 17.49
C GLY A 416 -17.51 15.29 17.67
N ASP A 417 -17.76 14.14 17.03
CA ASP A 417 -18.97 13.36 17.31
C ASP A 417 -18.89 12.66 18.65
N ARG A 418 -20.03 12.55 19.33
CA ARG A 418 -20.11 12.02 20.68
C ARG A 418 -21.39 11.25 20.95
N VAL A 419 -21.31 10.36 21.93
CA VAL A 419 -22.46 9.62 22.45
C VAL A 419 -22.46 9.61 23.96
N GLU A 420 -23.62 9.84 24.55
CA GLU A 420 -23.84 9.74 26.00
C GLU A 420 -24.41 8.37 26.37
N VAL A 421 -23.74 7.68 27.29
CA VAL A 421 -24.09 6.32 27.73
C VAL A 421 -24.43 6.31 29.21
N GLY A 422 -25.61 5.78 29.56
CA GLY A 422 -25.96 5.54 30.96
C GLY A 422 -25.16 4.37 31.53
N VAL A 423 -24.39 4.59 32.60
CA VAL A 423 -23.53 3.59 33.24
C VAL A 423 -23.73 3.52 34.76
N ALA A 424 -23.51 2.35 35.35
CA ALA A 424 -23.44 2.12 36.78
C ALA A 424 -22.08 2.54 37.34
N SER A 425 -21.93 2.60 38.67
CA SER A 425 -20.67 2.99 39.32
C SER A 425 -19.50 2.05 39.02
N GLY A 426 -19.77 0.79 38.72
CA GLY A 426 -18.82 -0.18 38.19
C GLY A 426 -19.21 -0.54 36.77
N TYR A 427 -18.38 -0.15 35.80
CA TYR A 427 -18.62 -0.43 34.39
C TYR A 427 -17.32 -0.76 33.66
N GLU A 428 -17.48 -1.47 32.55
CA GLU A 428 -16.47 -1.68 31.53
C GLU A 428 -17.16 -1.45 30.18
N ILE A 429 -16.80 -0.37 29.49
CA ILE A 429 -17.36 0.00 28.20
C ILE A 429 -16.28 -0.05 27.13
N ASN A 430 -16.61 -0.69 26.02
CA ASN A 430 -15.75 -0.87 24.86
C ASN A 430 -16.39 -0.22 23.64
N VAL A 431 -15.60 0.58 22.92
CA VAL A 431 -15.91 1.04 21.57
C VAL A 431 -15.36 -0.01 20.61
N VAL A 432 -16.25 -0.66 19.87
CA VAL A 432 -15.93 -1.80 19.01
C VAL A 432 -16.33 -1.47 17.58
N TRP A 433 -15.40 -1.60 16.66
CA TRP A 433 -15.70 -1.62 15.24
C TRP A 433 -15.91 -3.06 14.78
N GLU A 434 -16.90 -3.23 13.90
CA GLU A 434 -17.20 -4.48 13.21
C GLU A 434 -17.40 -4.17 11.73
N SER A 435 -16.74 -4.92 10.85
CA SER A 435 -16.87 -4.74 9.40
C SER A 435 -18.31 -4.93 8.93
N ALA A 436 -18.68 -4.28 7.82
CA ALA A 436 -20.03 -4.37 7.25
C ALA A 436 -20.55 -5.80 7.01
N ASP A 437 -19.65 -6.76 6.75
CA ASP A 437 -19.97 -8.18 6.56
C ASP A 437 -19.99 -9.01 7.86
N GLY A 438 -19.61 -8.40 9.00
CA GLY A 438 -19.51 -9.03 10.32
C GLY A 438 -18.32 -9.99 10.47
N GLY A 439 -17.43 -10.08 9.48
CA GLY A 439 -16.33 -11.04 9.45
C GLY A 439 -15.14 -10.66 10.33
N VAL A 440 -14.98 -9.37 10.64
CA VAL A 440 -13.86 -8.83 11.41
C VAL A 440 -14.38 -7.85 12.45
N SER A 441 -13.86 -7.92 13.67
CA SER A 441 -14.16 -6.96 14.73
C SER A 441 -12.91 -6.59 15.52
N ALA A 442 -12.84 -5.34 15.98
CA ALA A 442 -11.75 -4.87 16.82
C ALA A 442 -12.26 -3.88 17.88
N THR A 443 -11.71 -3.99 19.09
CA THR A 443 -11.92 -2.98 20.13
C THR A 443 -11.00 -1.80 19.87
N LEU A 444 -11.57 -0.64 19.59
CA LEU A 444 -10.85 0.61 19.31
C LEU A 444 -10.44 1.32 20.60
N ALA A 445 -11.30 1.28 21.61
CA ALA A 445 -11.04 1.86 22.90
C ALA A 445 -11.80 1.16 24.02
N THR A 446 -11.23 1.19 25.22
CA THR A 446 -11.82 0.61 26.43
C THR A 446 -11.74 1.63 27.56
N ASN A 447 -12.83 1.76 28.32
CA ASN A 447 -12.86 2.48 29.56
C ASN A 447 -13.46 1.62 30.66
N GLU A 448 -12.77 1.54 31.79
CA GLU A 448 -13.22 0.79 32.96
C GLU A 448 -13.16 1.66 34.21
N ARG A 449 -14.17 1.49 35.07
CA ARG A 449 -14.17 2.04 36.43
C ARG A 449 -14.23 0.89 37.42
N PRO A 450 -13.15 0.64 38.18
CA PRO A 450 -13.20 -0.33 39.27
C PRO A 450 -14.24 0.12 40.30
N ASP A 451 -14.97 -0.83 40.88
CA ASP A 451 -15.85 -0.58 42.02
C ASP A 451 -15.09 0.23 43.09
N ALA A 452 -15.64 1.41 43.45
CA ALA A 452 -15.06 2.30 44.45
C ALA A 452 -15.20 1.75 45.89
#